data_AF-A0A017HBA2-F1
#
_entry.id   AF-A0A017HBA2-F1
#
_cell.length_a   1.000
_cell.length_b   1.000
_cell.length_c   1.000
_cell.angle_alpha   90.00
_cell.angle_beta   90.00
_cell.angle_gamma   90.00
#
_symmetry.space_group_name_H-M   'P 1'
#
loop_
_entity.id
_entity.type
_entity.pdbx_description
1 polymer ?
#
loop_
_entity_poly.entity_id
_entity_poly.type
_entity_poly.pdbx_seq_one_letter_code
_entity_poly.pdbx_strand_id
1 'polypeptide(L)'
;MLASEGGGWRLDLEAASALNTQVVKAKLQAIETLGLDDAIQDVLITLGKQLHLIRPLEANPAMFLYVALDKKAANLGMARL
;
A
#
# COMPACT_ATOMS: atom_id res chain seq x y z
N MET A 1 -3.78 11.03 -9.54
CA MET A 1 -2.47 11.56 -9.93
C MET A 1 -1.40 10.72 -9.25
N LEU A 2 -0.34 10.34 -9.97
CA LEU A 2 0.78 9.56 -9.43
C LEU A 2 1.96 10.51 -9.19
N ALA A 3 2.55 10.44 -8.01
CA ALA A 3 3.81 11.10 -7.67
C ALA A 3 4.76 10.02 -7.14
N SER A 4 6.02 10.04 -7.59
CA SER A 4 7.01 9.05 -7.19
C SER A 4 8.34 9.69 -6.84
N GLU A 5 8.96 9.14 -5.80
CA GLU A 5 10.28 9.50 -5.33
C GLU A 5 10.92 8.21 -4.79
N GLY A 6 12.13 7.84 -5.27
CA GLY A 6 12.77 6.58 -4.84
C GLY A 6 14.03 6.21 -5.63
N GLY A 7 15.03 5.69 -4.92
CA GLY A 7 16.35 5.34 -5.46
C GLY A 7 16.59 3.84 -5.68
N GLY A 8 17.30 3.50 -6.76
CA GLY A 8 18.06 2.25 -6.94
C GLY A 8 17.36 1.08 -7.65
N TRP A 9 16.04 1.04 -7.70
CA TRP A 9 15.27 -0.06 -8.30
C TRP A 9 14.24 0.48 -9.29
N ARG A 10 14.26 -0.05 -10.53
CA ARG A 10 13.25 0.27 -11.54
C ARG A 10 11.97 -0.49 -11.19
N LEU A 11 11.14 0.11 -10.33
CA LEU A 11 9.76 -0.31 -10.18
C LEU A 11 8.94 0.32 -11.30
N ASP A 12 8.19 -0.49 -12.04
CA ASP A 12 7.12 0.01 -12.88
C ASP A 12 5.97 0.46 -11.96
N LEU A 13 6.00 1.75 -11.63
CA LEU A 13 5.03 2.37 -10.73
C LEU A 13 3.63 2.41 -11.31
N GLU A 14 3.50 2.47 -12.64
CA GLU A 14 2.20 2.48 -13.30
C GLU A 14 1.55 1.11 -13.15
N ALA A 15 2.26 0.05 -13.52
CA ALA A 15 1.79 -1.32 -13.35
C ALA A 15 1.54 -1.66 -11.87
N ALA A 16 2.47 -1.28 -10.97
CA ALA A 16 2.32 -1.49 -9.54
C ALA A 16 1.10 -0.76 -8.98
N SER A 17 0.85 0.49 -9.38
CA SER A 17 -0.30 1.27 -8.92
C SER A 17 -1.63 0.66 -9.37
N ALA A 18 -1.72 0.19 -10.62
CA ALA A 18 -2.92 -0.44 -11.15
C ALA A 18 -3.26 -1.73 -10.40
N LEU A 19 -2.26 -2.59 -10.18
CA LEU A 19 -2.46 -3.86 -9.48
C LEU A 19 -2.76 -3.65 -7.98
N ASN A 20 -2.07 -2.73 -7.31
CA ASN A 20 -2.34 -2.43 -5.91
C ASN A 20 -3.71 -1.77 -5.70
N THR A 21 -4.20 -1.01 -6.68
CA THR A 21 -5.58 -0.49 -6.66
C THR A 21 -6.60 -1.63 -6.59
N GLN A 22 -6.36 -2.74 -7.29
CA GLN A 22 -7.25 -3.90 -7.23
C GLN A 22 -7.23 -4.57 -5.86
N VAL A 23 -6.06 -4.64 -5.21
CA VAL A 23 -5.93 -5.18 -3.85
C VAL A 23 -6.74 -4.34 -2.85
N VAL A 24 -6.58 -3.02 -2.88
CA VAL A 24 -7.34 -2.11 -2.01
C VAL A 24 -8.85 -2.23 -2.28
N LYS A 25 -9.26 -2.20 -3.55
CA LYS A 25 -10.67 -2.31 -3.95
C LYS A 25 -11.30 -3.61 -3.46
N ALA A 26 -10.60 -4.74 -3.62
CA ALA A 26 -11.09 -6.04 -3.15
C ALA A 26 -11.26 -6.07 -1.63
N LYS A 27 -10.35 -5.44 -0.88
CA LYS A 27 -10.45 -5.38 0.58
C LYS A 27 -11.59 -4.46 1.05
N LEU A 28 -11.80 -3.32 0.39
CA LEU A 28 -12.94 -2.44 0.65
C LEU A 28 -14.26 -3.19 0.41
N GLN A 29 -14.37 -3.91 -0.71
CA GLN A 29 -15.55 -4.74 -0.99
C GLN A 29 -15.75 -5.83 0.07
N ALA A 30 -14.67 -6.44 0.57
CA ALA A 30 -14.77 -7.45 1.63
C ALA A 30 -15.26 -6.85 2.96
N ILE A 31 -14.82 -5.64 3.33
CA ILE A 31 -15.30 -4.92 4.51
C ILE A 31 -16.80 -4.68 4.41
N GLU A 32 -17.27 -4.18 3.27
CA GLU A 32 -18.69 -3.93 3.00
C GLU A 32 -19.50 -5.25 3.02
N THR A 33 -19.03 -6.27 2.31
CA THR A 33 -19.73 -7.57 2.19
C THR A 33 -19.85 -8.28 3.53
N LEU A 34 -18.84 -8.16 4.39
CA LEU A 34 -18.82 -8.77 5.72
C LEU A 34 -19.48 -7.90 6.79
N GLY A 35 -19.91 -6.68 6.46
CA GLY A 35 -20.55 -5.76 7.40
C GLY A 35 -19.63 -5.29 8.53
N LEU A 36 -18.33 -5.11 8.25
CA LEU A 36 -17.36 -4.66 9.25
C LEU A 36 -17.47 -3.15 9.44
N ASP A 37 -17.65 -2.69 10.68
CA ASP A 37 -17.58 -1.27 11.07
C ASP A 37 -16.12 -0.85 11.29
N ASP A 38 -15.30 -0.96 10.24
CA ASP A 38 -13.86 -0.71 10.29
C ASP A 38 -13.34 -0.23 8.92
N ALA A 39 -12.13 0.34 8.91
CA ALA A 39 -11.46 0.85 7.72
C ALA A 39 -10.05 0.27 7.57
N ILE A 40 -9.51 0.36 6.36
CA ILE A 40 -8.12 -0.05 6.11
C ILE A 40 -7.19 1.02 6.68
N GLN A 41 -6.47 0.71 7.76
CA GLN A 41 -5.40 1.57 8.29
C GLN A 41 -4.12 1.45 7.45
N ASP A 42 -3.66 0.22 7.23
CA ASP A 42 -2.61 -0.10 6.28
C ASP A 42 -2.71 -1.56 5.81
N VAL A 43 -2.09 -1.83 4.67
CA VAL A 43 -1.85 -3.18 4.15
C VAL A 43 -0.34 -3.35 4.06
N LEU A 44 0.20 -4.28 4.85
CA LEU A 44 1.59 -4.71 4.77
C LEU A 44 1.69 -6.03 4.01
N ILE A 45 2.31 -6.00 2.84
CA ILE A 45 2.65 -7.20 2.06
C ILE A 45 4.14 -7.47 2.24
N THR A 46 4.46 -8.62 2.81
CA THR A 46 5.84 -9.05 3.06
C THR A 46 6.30 -10.03 1.97
N LEU A 47 7.33 -9.65 1.23
CA LEU A 47 7.99 -10.51 0.25
C LEU A 47 9.34 -11.01 0.78
N GLY A 48 10.03 -11.84 0.00
CA GLY A 48 11.34 -12.38 0.38
C GLY A 48 12.39 -11.28 0.60
N LYS A 49 12.43 -10.26 -0.26
CA LYS A 49 13.41 -9.17 -0.22
C LYS A 49 12.81 -7.80 0.05
N GLN A 50 11.49 -7.67 0.01
CA GLN A 50 10.82 -6.38 0.04
C GLN A 50 9.68 -6.37 1.05
N LEU A 51 9.39 -5.18 1.56
CA LEU A 51 8.19 -4.87 2.31
C LEU A 51 7.41 -3.84 1.52
N HIS A 52 6.13 -4.11 1.29
CA HIS A 52 5.23 -3.24 0.53
C HIS A 52 4.16 -2.75 1.49
N LEU A 53 4.02 -1.43 1.63
CA LEU A 53 3.06 -0.79 2.48
C LEU A 53 2.07 -0.01 1.61
N ILE A 54 0.78 -0.23 1.81
CA ILE A 54 -0.30 0.54 1.21
C ILE A 54 -1.09 1.20 2.33
N ARG A 55 -1.21 2.53 2.32
CA ARG A 55 -1.95 3.29 3.32
C ARG A 55 -2.97 4.21 2.65
N PRO A 56 -4.28 3.89 2.73
CA PRO A 56 -5.32 4.82 2.30
C PRO A 56 -5.26 6.13 3.07
N LEU A 57 -5.62 7.22 2.41
CA LEU A 57 -5.69 8.53 3.06
C LEU A 57 -6.98 8.63 3.86
N GLU A 58 -6.90 9.12 5.10
CA GLU A 58 -8.06 9.32 5.97
C GLU A 58 -9.12 10.23 5.32
N ALA A 59 -8.67 11.29 4.63
CA ALA A 59 -9.56 12.22 3.94
C ALA A 59 -10.25 11.63 2.69
N ASN A 60 -9.64 10.61 2.07
CA ASN A 60 -10.21 9.95 0.90
C ASN A 60 -9.67 8.50 0.78
N PRO A 61 -10.45 7.50 1.24
CA PRO A 61 -10.04 6.09 1.19
C PRO A 61 -9.82 5.52 -0.23
N ALA A 62 -10.28 6.22 -1.28
CA ALA A 62 -10.02 5.84 -2.67
C ALA A 62 -8.61 6.26 -3.15
N MET A 63 -7.90 7.10 -2.39
CA MET A 63 -6.50 7.45 -2.61
C MET A 63 -5.63 6.76 -1.54
N PHE A 64 -4.45 6.30 -1.93
CA PHE A 64 -3.52 5.66 -1.02
C PHE A 64 -2.07 5.97 -1.35
N LEU A 65 -1.22 5.96 -0.32
CA LEU A 65 0.23 5.91 -0.43
C LEU A 65 0.67 4.46 -0.67
N TYR A 66 1.63 4.28 -1.56
CA TYR A 66 2.29 3.00 -1.80
C TYR A 66 3.79 3.16 -1.65
N VAL A 67 4.37 2.38 -0.73
CA VAL A 67 5.79 2.40 -0.42
C VAL A 67 6.33 1.00 -0.51
N ALA A 68 7.45 0.83 -1.20
CA ALA A 68 8.15 -0.44 -1.28
C ALA A 68 9.58 -0.27 -0.82
N LEU A 69 9.97 -1.09 0.15
CA LEU A 69 11.17 -0.97 0.94
C LEU A 69 12.02 -2.22 0.79
N ASP A 70 13.35 -2.07 0.80
CA ASP A 70 14.25 -3.22 0.97
C ASP A 70 14.09 -3.79 2.39
N LYS A 71 13.74 -5.07 2.49
CA LYS A 71 13.42 -5.71 3.78
C LYS A 71 14.59 -5.73 4.75
N LYS A 72 15.84 -5.76 4.28
CA LYS A 72 17.03 -5.80 5.15
C LYS A 72 17.33 -4.44 5.76
N ALA A 73 17.06 -3.37 5.02
CA ALA A 73 17.33 -2.00 5.45
C ALA A 73 16.10 -1.30 6.08
N ALA A 74 14.89 -1.80 5.82
CA ALA A 74 13.65 -1.18 6.26
C ALA A 74 13.47 -1.19 7.78
N ASN A 75 12.96 -0.08 8.31
CA ASN A 75 12.37 -0.01 9.64
C ASN A 75 10.86 0.21 9.50
N LEU A 76 10.07 -0.80 9.85
CA LEU A 76 8.60 -0.74 9.73
C LEU A 76 7.96 0.27 10.69
N GLY A 77 8.58 0.54 11.84
CA GLY A 77 8.11 1.56 12.75
C GLY A 77 8.18 2.94 12.10
N MET A 78 9.33 3.27 11.50
CA MET A 78 9.49 4.54 10.79
C MET A 78 8.63 4.63 9.52
N ALA A 79 8.45 3.52 8.80
CA ALA A 79 7.63 3.50 7.60
C ALA A 79 6.12 3.70 7.87
N ARG A 80 5.69 3.54 9.13
CA ARG A 80 4.29 3.68 9.55
C ARG A 80 4.00 4.98 10.30
N LEU A 81 5.01 5.78 10.64
CA LEU A 81 4.83 7.15 11.13
C LEU A 81 4.28 8.04 10.00
#